data_AF-U2AVZ8-F1
#
_entry.id   AF-U2AVZ8-F1
#
_cell.length_a   1.000
_cell.length_b   1.000
_cell.length_c   1.000
_cell.angle_alpha   90.00
_cell.angle_beta   90.00
_cell.angle_gamma   90.00
#
_symmetry.space_group_name_H-M   'P 1'
#
loop_
_entity.id
_entity.type
_entity.pdbx_description
1 polymer ?
#
loop_
_entity_poly.entity_id
_entity_poly.type
_entity_poly.pdbx_seq_one_letter_code
_entity_poly.pdbx_strand_id
1 'polypeptide(L)'
;MIEGKLNIAFDRIKEQYIKAATQKFIEVGERCITESRDNGSYTDRTGNLRSSVAYVVLLDGVVQSQGNINKHNKEQIEKIKAKYPKGLVLIVVAGMNYAAYVEAKGYNVLSSAELMAENILKQLYGS
;
A
#
# COMPACT_ATOMS: atom_id res chain seq x y z
N MET A 1 -10.91 1.23 -53.65
CA MET A 1 -10.38 0.42 -52.53
C MET A 1 -10.32 1.34 -51.33
N ILE A 2 -11.03 1.04 -50.26
CA ILE A 2 -11.04 1.86 -49.04
C ILE A 2 -10.35 1.02 -47.98
N GLU A 3 -9.21 1.49 -47.49
CA GLU A 3 -8.46 0.79 -46.44
C GLU A 3 -8.58 1.59 -45.15
N GLY A 4 -9.21 1.00 -44.13
CA GLY A 4 -9.33 1.58 -42.80
C GLY A 4 -8.25 0.99 -41.89
N LYS A 5 -7.37 1.83 -41.35
CA LYS A 5 -6.29 1.40 -40.45
C LYS A 5 -6.45 2.07 -39.09
N LEU A 6 -6.65 1.27 -38.05
CA LEU A 6 -6.72 1.73 -36.66
C LEU A 6 -5.41 1.32 -35.97
N ASN A 7 -4.60 2.30 -35.56
CA ASN A 7 -3.35 2.07 -34.82
C ASN A 7 -3.52 2.61 -33.39
N ILE A 8 -3.29 1.75 -32.40
CA ILE A 8 -3.07 2.17 -31.01
C ILE A 8 -1.59 1.95 -30.69
N ALA A 9 -0.96 2.96 -30.11
CA ALA A 9 0.41 2.83 -29.60
C ALA A 9 0.39 1.92 -28.35
N PHE A 10 1.16 0.83 -28.38
CA PHE A 10 1.31 -0.07 -27.23
C PHE A 10 1.73 0.65 -25.95
N ASP A 11 2.49 1.75 -26.07
CA ASP A 11 2.88 2.59 -24.94
C ASP A 11 1.67 3.21 -24.24
N ARG A 12 0.66 3.68 -24.99
CA ARG A 12 -0.58 4.23 -24.39
C ARG A 12 -1.37 3.16 -23.65
N ILE A 13 -1.38 1.93 -24.16
CA ILE A 13 -2.03 0.79 -23.47
C ILE A 13 -1.28 0.54 -22.15
N LYS A 14 0.05 0.43 -22.22
CA LYS A 14 0.90 0.18 -21.05
C LYS A 14 0.72 1.26 -19.98
N GLU A 15 0.71 2.53 -20.37
CA GLU A 15 0.46 3.66 -19.47
C GLU A 15 -0.91 3.56 -18.77
N GLN A 16 -1.97 3.20 -19.50
CA GLN A 16 -3.30 3.03 -18.92
C GLN A 16 -3.33 1.90 -17.88
N TYR A 17 -2.70 0.77 -18.18
CA TYR A 17 -2.60 -0.35 -17.24
C TYR A 17 -1.79 0.02 -15.99
N ILE A 18 -0.66 0.70 -16.15
CA ILE A 18 0.15 1.18 -15.02
C ILE A 18 -0.68 2.15 -14.17
N LYS A 19 -1.39 3.10 -14.79
CA LYS A 19 -2.23 4.06 -14.06
C LYS A 19 -3.34 3.34 -13.29
N ALA A 20 -4.02 2.38 -13.90
CA ALA A 20 -5.06 1.60 -13.24
C ALA A 20 -4.50 0.79 -12.05
N ALA A 21 -3.33 0.18 -12.23
CA ALA A 21 -2.66 -0.56 -11.17
C ALA A 21 -2.24 0.35 -10.00
N THR A 22 -1.64 1.50 -10.30
CA THR A 22 -1.28 2.50 -9.30
C THR A 22 -2.51 2.93 -8.50
N GLN A 23 -3.64 3.22 -9.17
CA GLN A 23 -4.86 3.61 -8.48
C GLN A 23 -5.38 2.53 -7.53
N LYS A 24 -5.23 1.25 -7.89
CA LYS A 24 -5.61 0.13 -7.02
C LYS A 24 -4.68 -0.03 -5.83
N PHE A 25 -3.39 0.16 -6.00
CA PHE A 25 -2.44 0.16 -4.89
C PHE A 25 -2.75 1.28 -3.88
N ILE A 26 -3.17 2.45 -4.38
CA ILE A 26 -3.61 3.58 -3.53
C ILE A 26 -4.87 3.20 -2.75
N GLU A 27 -5.89 2.64 -3.41
CA GLU A 27 -7.12 2.18 -2.75
C GLU A 27 -6.84 1.16 -1.65
N VAL A 28 -5.95 0.19 -1.93
CA VAL A 28 -5.53 -0.81 -0.95
C VAL A 28 -4.81 -0.15 0.24
N GLY A 29 -3.89 0.79 -0.02
CA GLY A 29 -3.18 1.51 1.04
C GLY A 29 -4.11 2.28 1.99
N GLU A 30 -5.12 2.97 1.44
CA GLU A 30 -6.15 3.63 2.26
C GLU A 30 -6.96 2.63 3.09
N ARG A 31 -7.33 1.48 2.50
CA ARG A 31 -8.03 0.41 3.22
C ARG A 31 -7.19 -0.16 4.36
N CYS A 32 -5.87 -0.30 4.20
CA CYS A 32 -4.99 -0.75 5.29
C CYS A 32 -5.05 0.21 6.50
N ILE A 33 -5.11 1.53 6.27
CA ILE A 33 -5.27 2.50 7.36
C ILE A 33 -6.62 2.29 8.04
N THR A 34 -7.71 2.20 7.28
CA THR A 34 -9.06 1.98 7.83
C THR A 34 -9.17 0.68 8.60
N GLU A 35 -8.64 -0.42 8.05
CA GLU A 35 -8.62 -1.74 8.68
C GLU A 35 -7.89 -1.71 10.03
N SER A 36 -6.73 -1.06 10.11
CA SER A 36 -6.01 -0.91 11.38
C SER A 36 -6.79 -0.08 12.42
N ARG A 37 -7.61 0.88 11.96
CA ARG A 37 -8.44 1.72 12.83
C ARG A 37 -9.65 0.97 13.34
N ASP A 38 -10.32 0.21 12.50
CA ASP A 38 -11.64 -0.37 12.81
C ASP A 38 -11.52 -1.79 13.38
N ASN A 39 -10.54 -2.58 12.91
CA ASN A 39 -10.44 -4.03 13.18
C ASN A 39 -9.20 -4.43 13.99
N GLY A 40 -8.41 -3.47 14.49
CA GLY A 40 -7.31 -3.77 15.42
C GLY A 40 -7.84 -4.42 16.71
N SER A 41 -7.35 -5.60 17.08
CA SER A 41 -7.85 -6.36 18.24
C SER A 41 -7.20 -5.99 19.58
N TYR A 42 -6.30 -5.00 19.58
CA TYR A 42 -5.60 -4.51 20.76
C TYR A 42 -6.28 -3.29 21.38
N THR A 43 -6.20 -3.19 22.71
CA THR A 43 -6.63 -2.00 23.46
C THR A 43 -5.61 -0.88 23.28
N ASP A 44 -5.89 0.06 22.37
CA ASP A 44 -5.06 1.24 22.15
C ASP A 44 -5.43 2.37 23.11
N ARG A 45 -4.94 2.30 24.35
CA ARG A 45 -5.29 3.28 25.40
C ARG A 45 -4.82 4.71 25.07
N THR A 46 -3.74 4.85 24.31
CA THR A 46 -3.15 6.15 23.95
C THR A 46 -3.49 6.58 22.52
N GLY A 47 -4.03 5.68 21.68
CA GLY A 47 -4.29 5.92 20.26
C GLY A 47 -3.02 5.91 19.39
N ASN A 48 -1.85 5.63 19.97
CA ASN A 48 -0.56 5.77 19.31
C ASN A 48 -0.34 4.67 18.27
N LEU A 49 -0.78 3.45 18.55
CA LEU A 49 -0.51 2.32 17.65
C LEU A 49 -1.36 2.44 16.38
N ARG A 50 -2.67 2.69 16.50
CA ARG A 50 -3.56 2.92 15.33
C ARG A 50 -3.15 4.17 14.55
N SER A 51 -2.77 5.25 15.22
CA SER A 51 -2.34 6.48 14.52
C SER A 51 -0.97 6.36 13.86
N SER A 52 -0.16 5.36 14.22
CA SER A 52 1.15 5.14 13.61
C SER A 52 1.11 4.35 12.31
N VAL A 53 -0.03 3.76 11.94
CA VAL A 53 -0.18 3.00 10.69
C VAL A 53 -0.26 3.95 9.50
N ALA A 54 0.62 3.76 8.53
CA ALA A 54 0.74 4.58 7.34
C ALA A 54 1.06 3.75 6.11
N TYR A 55 0.83 4.32 4.92
CA TYR A 55 1.20 3.69 3.66
C TYR A 55 1.91 4.66 2.71
N VAL A 56 2.67 4.11 1.76
CA VAL A 56 3.23 4.82 0.61
C VAL A 56 3.12 3.92 -0.63
N VAL A 57 2.69 4.48 -1.75
CA VAL A 57 2.73 3.84 -3.07
C VAL A 57 3.87 4.45 -3.87
N LEU A 58 4.75 3.61 -4.39
CA LEU A 58 5.86 3.99 -5.26
C LEU A 58 5.64 3.43 -6.66
N LEU A 59 5.95 4.22 -7.68
CA LEU A 59 6.16 3.75 -9.04
C LEU A 59 7.57 4.14 -9.44
N ASP A 60 8.42 3.13 -9.67
CA ASP A 60 9.83 3.31 -10.01
C ASP A 60 10.58 4.25 -9.06
N GLY A 61 10.36 4.04 -7.75
CA GLY A 61 10.96 4.84 -6.69
C GLY A 61 10.31 6.22 -6.48
N VAL A 62 9.37 6.63 -7.34
CA VAL A 62 8.66 7.91 -7.22
C VAL A 62 7.36 7.72 -6.45
N VAL A 63 7.16 8.52 -5.40
CA VAL A 63 5.93 8.52 -4.60
C VAL A 63 4.74 8.93 -5.47
N GLN A 64 3.76 8.04 -5.57
CA GLN A 64 2.48 8.27 -6.24
C GLN A 64 1.39 8.71 -5.26
N SER A 65 1.39 8.13 -4.06
CA SER A 65 0.50 8.53 -2.95
C SER A 65 1.09 8.10 -1.61
N GLN A 66 0.62 8.73 -0.54
CA GLN A 66 0.99 8.41 0.83
C GLN A 66 -0.12 8.81 1.79
N GLY A 67 -0.29 8.04 2.87
CA GLY A 67 -1.33 8.28 3.89
C GLY A 67 -0.78 8.18 5.31
N ASN A 68 -1.27 9.06 6.19
CA ASN A 68 -0.99 9.08 7.63
C ASN A 68 0.51 9.13 8.03
N ILE A 69 1.35 9.75 7.19
CA ILE A 69 2.77 9.97 7.49
C ILE A 69 2.93 10.93 8.65
N ASN A 70 3.64 10.52 9.70
CA ASN A 70 3.89 11.32 10.89
C ASN A 70 5.26 10.99 11.51
N LYS A 71 5.60 11.67 12.61
CA LYS A 71 6.90 11.53 13.28
C LYS A 71 7.25 10.11 13.73
N HIS A 72 6.26 9.23 13.90
CA HIS A 72 6.48 7.86 14.36
C HIS A 72 6.81 6.89 13.22
N ASN A 73 6.30 7.12 12.00
CA ASN A 73 6.50 6.19 10.88
C ASN A 73 7.45 6.72 9.78
N LYS A 74 7.71 8.04 9.75
CA LYS A 74 8.46 8.68 8.67
C LYS A 74 9.85 8.08 8.44
N GLU A 75 10.64 7.88 9.49
CA GLU A 75 12.01 7.37 9.36
C GLU A 75 12.02 5.93 8.79
N GLN A 76 11.13 5.08 9.30
CA GLN A 76 11.00 3.70 8.82
C GLN A 76 10.55 3.67 7.36
N ILE A 77 9.61 4.53 6.97
CA ILE A 77 9.13 4.64 5.59
C ILE A 77 10.27 5.05 4.65
N GLU A 78 11.06 6.08 4.98
CA GLU A 78 12.17 6.50 4.12
C GLU A 78 13.23 5.40 3.97
N LYS A 79 13.54 4.67 5.04
CA LYS A 79 14.46 3.51 4.98
C LYS A 79 13.94 2.39 4.08
N ILE A 80 12.64 2.13 4.09
CA ILE A 80 12.03 1.09 3.26
C ILE A 80 11.94 1.54 1.80
N LYS A 81 11.52 2.79 1.54
CA LYS A 81 11.45 3.36 0.18
C LYS A 81 12.77 3.23 -0.58
N ALA A 82 13.90 3.50 0.09
CA ALA A 82 15.23 3.41 -0.51
C ALA A 82 15.59 2.00 -1.03
N LYS A 83 14.92 0.94 -0.55
CA LYS A 83 15.15 -0.45 -1.00
C LYS A 83 14.39 -0.79 -2.29
N TYR A 84 13.43 0.04 -2.71
CA TYR A 84 12.54 -0.22 -3.84
C TYR A 84 12.65 0.87 -4.92
N PRO A 85 13.77 0.93 -5.66
CA PRO A 85 13.98 1.96 -6.69
C PRO A 85 13.21 1.70 -7.99
N LYS A 86 12.56 0.54 -8.13
CA LYS A 86 11.88 0.09 -9.37
C LYS A 86 10.58 -0.64 -9.04
N GLY A 87 9.66 -0.63 -10.00
CA GLY A 87 8.38 -1.33 -9.95
C GLY A 87 7.27 -0.53 -9.27
N LEU A 88 6.06 -1.09 -9.28
CA LEU A 88 4.92 -0.59 -8.54
C LEU A 88 4.88 -1.29 -7.17
N VAL A 89 5.03 -0.52 -6.09
CA VAL A 89 5.21 -1.05 -4.73
C VAL A 89 4.26 -0.34 -3.77
N LEU A 90 3.51 -1.11 -2.97
CA LEU A 90 2.77 -0.62 -1.82
C LEU A 90 3.58 -0.95 -0.55
N ILE A 91 3.91 0.06 0.22
CA ILE A 91 4.57 -0.06 1.53
C ILE A 91 3.55 0.29 2.59
N VAL A 92 3.34 -0.59 3.58
CA VAL A 92 2.51 -0.33 4.77
C VAL A 92 3.37 -0.50 6.01
N VAL A 93 3.28 0.45 6.95
CA VAL A 93 4.12 0.50 8.15
C VAL A 93 3.27 0.83 9.37
N ALA A 94 3.47 0.11 10.47
CA ALA A 94 3.08 0.52 11.81
C ALA A 94 4.30 1.16 12.50
N GLY A 95 4.27 2.48 12.72
CA GLY A 95 5.43 3.26 13.19
C GLY A 95 5.79 3.10 14.68
N MET A 96 5.11 2.25 15.43
CA MET A 96 5.45 2.00 16.84
C MET A 96 6.37 0.79 16.97
N ASN A 97 7.50 0.95 17.66
CA ASN A 97 8.50 -0.12 17.84
C ASN A 97 7.96 -1.38 18.54
N TYR A 98 6.85 -1.26 19.27
CA TYR A 98 6.17 -2.38 19.93
C TYR A 98 5.09 -3.04 19.07
N ALA A 99 4.83 -2.56 17.84
CA ALA A 99 3.83 -3.12 16.95
C ALA A 99 4.07 -4.62 16.68
N ALA A 100 5.32 -5.00 16.38
CA ALA A 100 5.69 -6.40 16.18
C ALA A 100 5.47 -7.27 17.43
N TYR A 101 5.68 -6.72 18.63
CA TYR A 101 5.41 -7.41 19.88
C TYR A 101 3.91 -7.62 20.13
N VAL A 102 3.08 -6.64 19.75
CA VAL A 102 1.62 -6.75 19.82
C VAL A 102 1.12 -7.80 18.82
N GLU A 103 1.63 -7.82 17.59
CA GLU A 103 1.32 -8.83 16.59
C GLU A 103 1.73 -10.24 17.06
N ALA A 104 2.92 -10.38 17.64
CA ALA A 104 3.43 -11.66 18.17
C ALA A 104 2.59 -12.22 19.32
N LYS A 105 1.78 -11.40 19.99
CA LYS A 105 0.80 -11.84 21.01
C LYS A 105 -0.53 -12.31 20.42
N GLY A 106 -0.65 -12.35 19.09
CA GLY A 106 -1.87 -12.74 18.38
C GLY A 106 -2.88 -11.61 18.21
N TYR A 107 -2.48 -10.35 18.43
CA TYR A 107 -3.33 -9.20 18.11
C TYR A 107 -3.10 -8.76 16.68
N ASN A 108 -4.17 -8.37 15.99
CA ASN A 108 -4.09 -7.89 14.62
C ASN A 108 -3.62 -6.43 14.58
N VAL A 109 -2.42 -6.17 14.05
CA VAL A 109 -1.90 -4.80 13.81
C VAL A 109 -1.81 -4.51 12.31
N LEU A 110 -1.19 -5.41 11.53
CA LEU A 110 -1.09 -5.31 10.06
C LEU A 110 -1.50 -6.59 9.32
N SER A 111 -1.57 -7.74 9.98
CA SER A 111 -1.78 -9.01 9.29
C SER A 111 -3.09 -9.08 8.50
N SER A 112 -4.20 -8.51 8.99
CA SER A 112 -5.45 -8.47 8.21
C SER A 112 -5.36 -7.54 7.00
N ALA A 113 -4.64 -6.43 7.13
CA ALA A 113 -4.42 -5.47 6.06
C ALA A 113 -3.53 -6.06 4.94
N GLU A 114 -2.51 -6.83 5.30
CA GLU A 114 -1.65 -7.56 4.36
C GLU A 114 -2.44 -8.64 3.60
N LEU A 115 -3.21 -9.46 4.32
CA LEU A 115 -4.05 -10.49 3.70
C LEU A 115 -5.11 -9.88 2.77
N MET A 116 -5.73 -8.77 3.17
CA MET A 116 -6.68 -8.02 2.32
C MET A 116 -5.98 -7.51 1.05
N ALA A 117 -4.80 -6.91 1.18
CA ALA A 117 -4.02 -6.42 0.06
C ALA A 117 -3.67 -7.54 -0.91
N GLU A 118 -3.16 -8.67 -0.41
CA GLU A 118 -2.87 -9.84 -1.24
C GLU A 118 -4.09 -10.36 -1.99
N ASN A 119 -5.24 -10.46 -1.32
CA ASN A 119 -6.47 -10.96 -1.94
C ASN A 119 -6.96 -10.03 -3.05
N ILE A 120 -6.90 -8.71 -2.84
CA ILE A 120 -7.25 -7.72 -3.85
C ILE A 120 -6.30 -7.84 -5.05
N LEU A 121 -5.00 -7.96 -4.80
CA LEU A 121 -4.01 -8.10 -5.87
C LEU A 121 -4.15 -9.43 -6.64
N LYS A 122 -4.44 -10.54 -5.95
CA LYS A 122 -4.73 -11.85 -6.58
C LYS A 122 -5.99 -11.80 -7.44
N GLN A 123 -7.04 -11.10 -7.02
CA GLN A 123 -8.24 -10.94 -7.85
C GLN A 123 -7.99 -10.08 -9.10
N LEU A 124 -7.09 -9.09 -9.00
CA LEU A 124 -6.81 -8.15 -10.09
C LEU A 124 -5.76 -8.67 -11.08
N TYR A 125 -4.78 -9.45 -10.60
CA TYR A 125 -3.59 -9.84 -11.37
C TYR A 125 -3.23 -11.32 -11.25
N GLY A 126 -3.89 -12.06 -10.36
CA GLY A 126 -3.69 -13.50 -10.22
C GLY A 126 -4.26 -14.22 -11.43
N SER A 127 -3.39 -14.93 -12.12
CA SER A 127 -3.75 -15.97 -13.10
C SER A 127 -4.01 -17.27 -12.38
#